data_AF-A0A6J1LXT3-F1
#
_entry.id   AF-A0A6J1LXT3-F1
#
_cell.length_a   1.000
_cell.length_b   1.000
_cell.length_c   1.000
_cell.angle_alpha   90.00
_cell.angle_beta   90.00
_cell.angle_gamma   90.00
#
_symmetry.space_group_name_H-M   'P 1'
#
loop_
_entity.id
_entity.type
_entity.pdbx_description
1 polymer ?
#
loop_
_entity_poly.entity_id
_entity_poly.type
_entity_poly.pdbx_seq_one_letter_code
_entity_poly.pdbx_strand_id
1 'polypeptide(L)'
;MSILHTITKFLSKRLLTQGTGNGIKQNYLHIGTKPHTKTRTSIKISAVRSIWGYVAVAFNQVDKDRLRRVGPNRLCAEWILKNGGGVRMTENPTKLWKEYNHLPAENTPFRIKVVDATNSSIMKIGLHHFEGCRNIDTVIFHKCKHLENDGLEGLAYLSQSLANLQVSGCYNIRDSGLAFISHLRNLKQLLIFDMPYVQNMDEVANKLKKSLPECDVQANKFGVQFKK
;
A
#
# COMPACT_ATOMS: atom_id res chain seq x y z
N MET A 1 -21.19 -11.20 -5.53
CA MET A 1 -21.50 -10.29 -4.40
C MET A 1 -20.46 -9.18 -4.36
N SER A 2 -20.90 -7.92 -4.34
CA SER A 2 -20.03 -6.75 -4.50
C SER A 2 -19.18 -6.48 -3.26
N ILE A 3 -18.09 -5.73 -3.44
CA ILE A 3 -17.21 -5.17 -2.40
C ILE A 3 -18.00 -4.57 -1.21
N LEU A 4 -19.21 -4.05 -1.47
CA LEU A 4 -20.12 -3.55 -0.45
C LEU A 4 -20.47 -4.62 0.59
N HIS A 5 -20.70 -5.88 0.19
CA HIS A 5 -21.06 -6.97 1.10
C HIS A 5 -19.88 -7.39 2.02
N THR A 6 -18.65 -7.29 1.52
CA THR A 6 -17.42 -7.50 2.29
C THR A 6 -17.19 -6.36 3.27
N ILE A 7 -17.46 -5.11 2.86
CA ILE A 7 -17.45 -3.93 3.73
C ILE A 7 -18.49 -4.07 4.85
N THR A 8 -19.72 -4.47 4.54
CA THR A 8 -20.80 -4.64 5.54
C THR A 8 -20.46 -5.73 6.55
N LYS A 9 -19.91 -6.88 6.12
CA LYS A 9 -19.47 -7.95 7.04
C LYS A 9 -18.29 -7.51 7.92
N PHE A 10 -17.37 -6.72 7.39
CA PHE A 10 -16.23 -6.20 8.14
C PHE A 10 -16.65 -5.15 9.18
N LEU A 11 -17.57 -4.24 8.82
CA LEU A 11 -18.12 -3.23 9.73
C LEU A 11 -19.04 -3.84 10.80
N SER A 12 -19.86 -4.82 10.45
CA SER A 12 -20.77 -5.52 11.37
C SER A 12 -20.01 -6.25 12.49
N LYS A 13 -18.89 -6.91 12.16
CA LYS A 13 -18.08 -7.65 13.14
C LYS A 13 -17.33 -6.73 14.12
N ARG A 14 -17.07 -5.47 13.73
CA ARG A 14 -16.32 -4.48 14.54
C ARG A 14 -17.23 -3.62 15.43
N LEU A 15 -18.48 -3.38 15.02
CA LEU A 15 -19.47 -2.70 15.88
C LEU A 15 -19.90 -3.56 17.08
N LEU A 16 -19.92 -4.89 16.93
CA LEU A 16 -20.25 -5.81 18.01
C LEU A 16 -19.13 -5.95 19.07
N THR A 17 -17.90 -5.54 18.77
CA THR A 17 -16.75 -5.64 19.68
C THR A 17 -16.41 -4.33 20.41
N GLN A 18 -17.14 -3.25 20.15
CA GLN A 18 -16.95 -1.92 20.78
C GLN A 18 -18.11 -1.52 21.71
N GLY A 19 -19.01 -2.45 22.06
CA GLY A 19 -20.08 -2.21 23.02
C GLY A 19 -19.67 -2.60 24.44
N THR A 20 -19.03 -1.69 25.17
CA THR A 20 -19.16 -1.48 26.64
C THR A 20 -18.15 -0.42 27.09
N GLY A 21 -18.62 0.73 27.56
CA GLY A 21 -17.72 1.75 28.11
C GLY A 21 -18.30 3.15 28.26
N ASN A 22 -19.23 3.29 29.20
CA ASN A 22 -19.59 4.48 29.98
C ASN A 22 -20.00 5.79 29.28
N GLY A 23 -21.25 6.16 29.56
CA GLY A 23 -21.82 7.46 29.27
C GLY A 23 -21.33 8.58 30.20
N ILE A 24 -21.43 9.81 29.69
CA ILE A 24 -21.39 11.04 30.49
C ILE A 24 -22.53 11.91 29.98
N LYS A 25 -23.42 12.28 30.93
CA LYS A 25 -24.61 13.11 30.75
C LYS A 25 -24.22 14.52 30.28
N GLN A 26 -24.93 15.04 29.28
CA GLN A 26 -24.92 16.46 28.92
C GLN A 26 -25.81 17.25 29.88
N ASN A 27 -25.27 18.27 30.53
CA ASN A 27 -26.05 19.36 31.12
C ASN A 27 -25.62 20.66 30.45
N TYR A 28 -26.53 21.27 29.70
CA TYR A 28 -26.43 22.66 29.26
C TYR A 28 -27.21 23.54 30.24
N LEU A 29 -26.60 24.61 30.73
CA LEU A 29 -27.29 25.76 31.29
C LEU A 29 -26.62 27.03 30.77
N HIS A 30 -27.43 27.84 30.09
CA HIS A 30 -27.13 29.19 29.62
C HIS A 30 -27.05 30.19 30.80
N ILE A 31 -26.28 31.27 30.62
CA ILE A 31 -26.66 32.70 30.70
C ILE A 31 -25.39 33.52 31.02
N GLY A 32 -25.11 34.59 30.25
CA GLY A 32 -24.19 35.65 30.67
C GLY A 32 -23.53 36.45 29.53
N THR A 33 -23.86 37.74 29.48
CA THR A 33 -23.54 38.82 28.51
C THR A 33 -22.05 39.23 28.34
N LYS A 34 -21.73 39.84 27.18
CA LYS A 34 -20.44 40.44 26.67
C LYS A 34 -19.84 41.57 27.57
N PRO A 35 -18.64 42.22 27.31
CA PRO A 35 -17.73 42.20 26.13
C PRO A 35 -16.17 42.24 26.37
N HIS A 36 -15.44 42.06 25.26
CA HIS A 36 -14.06 42.51 24.90
C HIS A 36 -12.82 42.23 25.78
N THR A 37 -11.93 41.34 25.30
CA THR A 37 -10.47 41.58 25.12
C THR A 37 -9.85 40.52 24.20
N LYS A 38 -8.87 40.91 23.38
CA LYS A 38 -8.14 40.07 22.41
C LYS A 38 -7.32 38.99 23.14
N THR A 39 -7.54 37.71 22.82
CA THR A 39 -6.61 36.63 23.15
C THR A 39 -6.47 35.67 21.98
N ARG A 40 -5.20 35.42 21.62
CA ARG A 40 -4.72 34.54 20.56
C ARG A 40 -5.18 33.10 20.84
N THR A 41 -6.29 32.67 20.26
CA THR A 41 -6.76 31.29 20.39
C THR A 41 -5.92 30.39 19.50
N SER A 42 -5.03 29.63 20.12
CA SER A 42 -4.42 28.45 19.50
C SER A 42 -5.53 27.50 19.08
N ILE A 43 -5.84 27.45 17.78
CA ILE A 43 -6.77 26.47 17.22
C ILE A 43 -6.09 25.11 17.37
N LYS A 44 -6.44 24.37 18.42
CA LYS A 44 -6.21 22.93 18.46
C LYS A 44 -7.16 22.31 17.44
N ILE A 45 -6.70 22.21 16.19
CA ILE A 45 -7.37 21.38 15.19
C ILE A 45 -7.12 19.93 15.62
N SER A 46 -7.99 19.41 16.48
CA SER A 46 -8.08 17.97 16.69
C SER A 46 -8.59 17.38 15.38
N ALA A 47 -7.67 16.89 14.55
CA ALA A 47 -7.97 16.22 13.30
C ALA A 47 -8.76 14.94 13.59
N VAL A 48 -10.09 15.05 13.64
CA VAL A 48 -10.98 13.89 13.67
C VAL A 48 -10.76 13.15 12.35
N ARG A 49 -10.08 12.00 12.41
CA ARG A 49 -9.85 11.18 11.22
C ARG A 49 -11.19 10.80 10.62
N SER A 50 -11.38 11.12 9.34
CA SER A 50 -12.56 10.74 8.56
C SER A 50 -12.77 9.22 8.62
N ILE A 51 -14.03 8.77 8.62
CA ILE A 51 -14.40 7.35 8.57
C ILE A 51 -13.69 6.60 7.44
N TRP A 52 -13.46 7.27 6.31
CA TRP A 52 -12.72 6.72 5.17
C TRP A 52 -11.25 6.46 5.46
N GLY A 53 -10.63 7.25 6.34
CA GLY A 53 -9.27 7.00 6.82
C GLY A 53 -9.20 5.71 7.64
N TYR A 54 -10.19 5.45 8.50
CA TYR A 54 -10.27 4.18 9.24
C TYR A 54 -10.48 2.98 8.33
N VAL A 55 -11.30 3.11 7.27
CA VAL A 55 -11.51 2.05 6.28
C VAL A 55 -10.22 1.76 5.50
N ALA A 56 -9.52 2.79 5.04
CA ALA A 56 -8.25 2.64 4.30
C ALA A 56 -7.19 1.91 5.14
N VAL A 57 -7.04 2.29 6.42
CA VAL A 57 -6.14 1.60 7.35
C VAL A 57 -6.58 0.15 7.55
N ALA A 58 -7.87 -0.10 7.75
CA ALA A 58 -8.38 -1.45 7.96
C ALA A 58 -8.14 -2.38 6.75
N PHE A 59 -8.22 -1.85 5.52
CA PHE A 59 -7.93 -2.61 4.30
C PHE A 59 -6.45 -2.92 4.10
N ASN A 60 -5.56 -2.18 4.75
CA ASN A 60 -4.11 -2.39 4.66
C ASN A 60 -3.53 -3.09 5.90
N GLN A 61 -4.27 -3.17 7.01
CA GLN A 61 -3.80 -3.86 8.20
C GLN A 61 -3.73 -5.37 7.99
N VAL A 62 -2.60 -5.99 8.35
CA VAL A 62 -2.47 -7.45 8.38
C VAL A 62 -3.39 -8.06 9.43
N ASP A 63 -4.27 -8.97 8.98
CA ASP A 63 -5.10 -9.81 9.85
C ASP A 63 -4.32 -11.10 10.19
N LYS A 64 -3.80 -11.16 11.42
CA LYS A 64 -3.00 -12.30 11.92
C LYS A 64 -3.82 -13.59 12.02
N ASP A 65 -5.13 -13.52 12.26
CA ASP A 65 -5.99 -14.70 12.35
C ASP A 65 -6.32 -15.24 10.96
N ARG A 66 -6.47 -14.35 9.98
CA ARG A 66 -6.57 -14.75 8.58
C ARG A 66 -5.24 -15.33 8.11
N LEU A 67 -4.11 -14.69 8.42
CA LEU A 67 -2.77 -15.19 8.10
C LEU A 67 -2.57 -16.64 8.56
N ARG A 68 -2.90 -16.93 9.83
CA ARG A 68 -2.78 -18.29 10.40
C ARG A 68 -3.64 -19.33 9.68
N ARG A 69 -4.79 -18.95 9.13
CA ARG A 69 -5.71 -19.87 8.45
C ARG A 69 -5.36 -20.14 7.00
N VAL A 70 -4.95 -19.09 6.26
CA VAL A 70 -4.82 -19.19 4.79
C VAL A 70 -3.39 -19.07 4.28
N GLY A 71 -2.45 -18.69 5.15
CA GLY A 71 -1.05 -18.49 4.79
C GLY A 71 -0.79 -17.18 4.05
N PRO A 72 0.50 -16.85 3.84
CA PRO A 72 0.94 -15.53 3.37
C PRO A 72 0.50 -15.24 1.93
N ASN A 73 0.66 -16.19 1.01
CA ASN A 73 0.29 -15.98 -0.40
C ASN A 73 -1.19 -15.66 -0.56
N ARG A 74 -2.08 -16.43 0.08
CA ARG A 74 -3.51 -16.15 0.00
C ARG A 74 -3.86 -14.81 0.65
N LEU A 75 -3.33 -14.51 1.83
CA LEU A 75 -3.60 -13.24 2.50
C LEU A 75 -3.12 -12.03 1.67
N CYS A 76 -1.92 -12.11 1.09
CA CYS A 76 -1.37 -11.07 0.21
C CYS A 76 -2.23 -10.87 -1.04
N ALA A 77 -2.71 -11.94 -1.67
CA ALA A 77 -3.60 -11.84 -2.83
C ALA A 77 -4.92 -11.17 -2.45
N GLU A 78 -5.52 -11.57 -1.32
CA GLU A 78 -6.72 -10.93 -0.80
C GLU A 78 -6.52 -9.42 -0.55
N TRP A 79 -5.40 -9.04 0.05
CA TRP A 79 -5.05 -7.63 0.30
C TRP A 79 -4.91 -6.82 -0.98
N ILE A 80 -4.13 -7.30 -1.96
CA ILE A 80 -3.92 -6.62 -3.25
C ILE A 80 -5.25 -6.43 -3.99
N LEU A 81 -6.08 -7.48 -4.08
CA LEU A 81 -7.37 -7.43 -4.78
C LEU A 81 -8.38 -6.51 -4.09
N LYS A 82 -8.45 -6.53 -2.75
CA LYS A 82 -9.32 -5.62 -1.97
C LYS A 82 -8.95 -4.16 -2.16
N ASN A 83 -7.67 -3.87 -2.43
CA ASN A 83 -7.18 -2.52 -2.69
C ASN A 83 -7.17 -2.16 -4.18
N GLY A 84 -7.80 -2.96 -5.05
CA GLY A 84 -7.97 -2.67 -6.48
C GLY A 84 -6.76 -3.00 -7.36
N GLY A 85 -5.77 -3.72 -6.84
CA GLY A 85 -4.67 -4.28 -7.62
C GLY A 85 -5.02 -5.63 -8.26
N GLY A 86 -4.01 -6.31 -8.78
CA GLY A 86 -4.10 -7.65 -9.32
C GLY A 86 -2.87 -8.49 -9.00
N VAL A 87 -3.02 -9.81 -9.12
CA VAL A 87 -1.94 -10.77 -8.91
C VAL A 87 -1.84 -11.76 -10.05
N ARG A 88 -0.61 -12.20 -10.37
CA ARG A 88 -0.37 -13.39 -11.21
C ARG A 88 0.24 -14.48 -10.34
N MET A 89 -0.17 -15.71 -10.59
CA MET A 89 0.26 -16.87 -9.83
C MET A 89 1.44 -17.55 -10.54
N THR A 90 2.25 -18.30 -9.80
CA THR A 90 3.34 -19.09 -10.39
C THR A 90 2.80 -20.14 -11.37
N GLU A 91 1.65 -20.74 -11.04
CA GLU A 91 0.97 -21.78 -11.81
C GLU A 91 0.32 -21.25 -13.09
N ASN A 92 0.03 -19.95 -13.15
CA ASN A 92 -0.52 -19.29 -14.33
C ASN A 92 0.05 -17.87 -14.46
N PRO A 93 1.26 -17.73 -15.04
CA PRO A 93 2.01 -16.48 -15.06
C PRO A 93 1.48 -15.48 -16.09
N THR A 94 0.57 -15.86 -16.99
CA THR A 94 -0.01 -14.95 -17.99
C THR A 94 -1.32 -14.32 -17.51
N LYS A 95 -2.09 -15.01 -16.68
CA LYS A 95 -3.39 -14.51 -16.18
C LYS A 95 -3.22 -13.54 -15.02
N LEU A 96 -3.63 -12.28 -15.24
CA LEU A 96 -3.81 -11.29 -14.19
C LEU A 96 -5.18 -11.44 -13.53
N TRP A 97 -5.19 -11.86 -12.27
CA TRP A 97 -6.40 -11.92 -11.45
C TRP A 97 -6.63 -10.53 -10.84
N LYS A 98 -7.80 -9.93 -11.10
CA LYS A 98 -8.21 -8.63 -10.53
C LYS A 98 -9.49 -8.71 -9.69
N GLU A 99 -10.21 -9.82 -9.78
CA GLU A 99 -11.47 -10.04 -9.08
C GLU A 99 -11.26 -10.91 -7.85
N TYR A 100 -11.61 -10.39 -6.67
CA TYR A 100 -11.50 -11.10 -5.39
C TYR A 100 -12.25 -12.44 -5.41
N ASN A 101 -13.46 -12.45 -5.97
CA ASN A 101 -14.33 -13.63 -6.01
C ASN A 101 -13.83 -14.71 -6.97
N HIS A 102 -12.83 -14.42 -7.80
CA HIS A 102 -12.22 -15.39 -8.70
C HIS A 102 -10.99 -16.07 -8.09
N LEU A 103 -10.59 -15.72 -6.86
CA LEU A 103 -9.54 -16.49 -6.18
C LEU A 103 -9.92 -17.98 -6.08
N PRO A 104 -8.94 -18.90 -6.15
CA PRO A 104 -9.15 -20.31 -5.85
C PRO A 104 -9.86 -20.52 -4.51
N ALA A 105 -10.46 -21.68 -4.33
CA ALA A 105 -11.09 -22.06 -3.07
C ALA A 105 -10.12 -21.86 -1.89
N GLU A 106 -10.66 -21.55 -0.70
CA GLU A 106 -9.85 -21.14 0.47
C GLU A 106 -8.70 -22.10 0.80
N ASN A 107 -8.94 -23.39 0.64
CA ASN A 107 -7.99 -24.46 0.96
C ASN A 107 -7.08 -24.83 -0.22
N THR A 108 -7.22 -24.18 -1.38
CA THR A 108 -6.38 -24.45 -2.54
C THR A 108 -5.11 -23.58 -2.46
N PRO A 109 -3.93 -24.18 -2.24
CA PRO A 109 -2.69 -23.43 -2.18
C PRO A 109 -2.32 -22.90 -3.57
N PHE A 110 -1.74 -21.70 -3.60
CA PHE A 110 -1.13 -21.10 -4.78
C PHE A 110 0.01 -20.17 -4.33
N ARG A 111 0.92 -19.86 -5.26
CA ARG A 111 2.02 -18.93 -5.03
C ARG A 111 1.83 -17.68 -5.88
N ILE A 112 1.94 -16.50 -5.26
CA ILE A 112 1.97 -15.25 -6.03
C ILE A 112 3.36 -15.08 -6.63
N LYS A 113 3.38 -14.73 -7.91
CA LYS A 113 4.60 -14.39 -8.65
C LYS A 113 4.69 -12.89 -8.97
N VAL A 114 3.57 -12.29 -9.35
CA VAL A 114 3.52 -10.88 -9.76
C VAL A 114 2.45 -10.16 -8.98
N VAL A 115 2.79 -8.99 -8.45
CA VAL A 115 1.86 -8.03 -7.84
C VAL A 115 1.78 -6.80 -8.74
N ASP A 116 0.57 -6.53 -9.22
CA ASP A 116 0.24 -5.32 -9.99
C ASP A 116 -0.65 -4.41 -9.12
N ALA A 117 -0.07 -3.37 -8.54
CA ALA A 117 -0.78 -2.40 -7.71
C ALA A 117 -1.17 -1.13 -8.49
N THR A 118 -1.37 -1.25 -9.80
CA THR A 118 -1.80 -0.12 -10.66
C THR A 118 -3.11 0.50 -10.17
N ASN A 119 -3.08 1.80 -9.86
CA ASN A 119 -4.20 2.57 -9.28
C ASN A 119 -4.73 1.99 -7.95
N SER A 120 -3.89 1.24 -7.22
CA SER A 120 -4.30 0.60 -5.98
C SER A 120 -4.25 1.54 -4.77
N SER A 121 -5.13 1.30 -3.80
CA SER A 121 -5.18 2.04 -2.52
C SER A 121 -4.26 1.46 -1.43
N ILE A 122 -3.16 0.82 -1.85
CA ILE A 122 -2.17 0.29 -0.91
C ILE A 122 -1.42 1.39 -0.14
N MET A 123 -1.08 1.09 1.11
CA MET A 123 -0.33 1.96 2.03
C MET A 123 0.92 1.24 2.56
N LYS A 124 1.88 1.98 3.13
CA LYS A 124 3.10 1.41 3.75
C LYS A 124 2.81 0.22 4.66
N ILE A 125 1.85 0.38 5.58
CA ILE A 125 1.48 -0.67 6.55
C ILE A 125 0.97 -1.97 5.87
N GLY A 126 0.45 -1.85 4.65
CA GLY A 126 -0.03 -2.97 3.84
C GLY A 126 1.09 -3.86 3.32
N LEU A 127 2.29 -3.31 3.10
CA LEU A 127 3.40 -4.08 2.54
C LEU A 127 3.91 -5.17 3.49
N HIS A 128 3.50 -5.18 4.77
CA HIS A 128 3.74 -6.31 5.67
C HIS A 128 3.09 -7.62 5.17
N HIS A 129 2.09 -7.56 4.30
CA HIS A 129 1.53 -8.74 3.64
C HIS A 129 2.54 -9.47 2.74
N PHE A 130 3.63 -8.83 2.34
CA PHE A 130 4.70 -9.49 1.60
C PHE A 130 5.51 -10.47 2.45
N GLU A 131 5.46 -10.36 3.79
CA GLU A 131 6.15 -11.28 4.68
C GLU A 131 5.72 -12.73 4.42
N GLY A 132 6.70 -13.60 4.14
CA GLY A 132 6.46 -15.00 3.81
C GLY A 132 6.09 -15.29 2.35
N CYS A 133 5.94 -14.29 1.49
CA CYS A 133 5.68 -14.47 0.05
C CYS A 133 6.98 -14.66 -0.75
N ARG A 134 7.57 -15.85 -0.66
CA ARG A 134 8.93 -16.16 -1.18
C ARG A 134 9.07 -16.26 -2.70
N ASN A 135 7.98 -16.13 -3.45
CA ASN A 135 7.95 -16.34 -4.90
C ASN A 135 7.61 -15.08 -5.71
N ILE A 136 7.36 -13.95 -5.05
CA ILE A 136 7.07 -12.70 -5.73
C ILE A 136 8.37 -12.18 -6.35
N ASP A 137 8.42 -12.19 -7.68
CA ASP A 137 9.57 -11.72 -8.45
C ASP A 137 9.31 -10.38 -9.15
N THR A 138 8.05 -9.95 -9.23
CA THR A 138 7.67 -8.74 -9.94
C THR A 138 6.67 -7.93 -9.13
N VAL A 139 6.98 -6.66 -8.90
CA VAL A 139 6.09 -5.70 -8.24
C VAL A 139 5.96 -4.44 -9.10
N ILE A 140 4.72 -4.06 -9.38
CA ILE A 140 4.38 -2.85 -10.11
C ILE A 140 3.62 -1.90 -9.18
N PHE A 141 4.27 -0.81 -8.78
CA PHE A 141 3.64 0.32 -8.13
C PHE A 141 3.40 1.41 -9.17
N HIS A 142 2.20 1.42 -9.77
CA HIS A 142 1.80 2.48 -10.69
C HIS A 142 0.64 3.29 -10.11
N LYS A 143 0.80 4.61 -10.00
CA LYS A 143 -0.25 5.52 -9.49
C LYS A 143 -0.79 5.13 -8.11
N CYS A 144 0.07 4.61 -7.23
CA CYS A 144 -0.27 4.29 -5.83
C CYS A 144 -0.30 5.57 -4.98
N LYS A 145 -1.45 6.27 -4.96
CA LYS A 145 -1.58 7.61 -4.35
C LYS A 145 -1.47 7.64 -2.82
N HIS A 146 -1.55 6.49 -2.16
CA HIS A 146 -1.49 6.37 -0.70
C HIS A 146 -0.20 5.73 -0.19
N LEU A 147 0.73 5.38 -1.08
CA LEU A 147 2.05 4.91 -0.72
C LEU A 147 2.93 6.10 -0.36
N GLU A 148 3.38 6.18 0.88
CA GLU A 148 4.18 7.29 1.42
C GLU A 148 5.66 7.16 1.05
N ASN A 149 6.46 8.20 1.33
CA ASN A 149 7.85 8.29 0.90
C ASN A 149 8.73 7.14 1.41
N ASP A 150 8.52 6.70 2.65
CA ASP A 150 9.17 5.56 3.28
C ASP A 150 8.45 4.22 2.98
N GLY A 151 7.43 4.24 2.13
CA GLY A 151 6.61 3.08 1.82
C GLY A 151 7.39 1.94 1.18
N LEU A 152 8.40 2.24 0.38
CA LEU A 152 9.19 1.23 -0.33
C LEU A 152 10.03 0.33 0.59
N GLU A 153 10.25 0.72 1.86
CA GLU A 153 10.93 -0.11 2.86
C GLU A 153 10.27 -1.47 3.05
N GLY A 154 8.95 -1.56 2.84
CA GLY A 154 8.21 -2.82 2.90
C GLY A 154 8.64 -3.84 1.84
N LEU A 155 9.37 -3.44 0.80
CA LEU A 155 9.96 -4.38 -0.16
C LEU A 155 11.11 -5.21 0.45
N ALA A 156 11.59 -4.88 1.66
CA ALA A 156 12.56 -5.70 2.41
C ALA A 156 12.11 -7.17 2.51
N TYR A 157 10.81 -7.42 2.70
CA TYR A 157 10.26 -8.78 2.80
C TYR A 157 10.44 -9.60 1.51
N LEU A 158 10.69 -8.93 0.38
CA LEU A 158 10.89 -9.54 -0.94
C LEU A 158 12.35 -9.46 -1.40
N SER A 159 13.29 -9.04 -0.54
CA SER A 159 14.69 -8.78 -0.95
C SER A 159 15.38 -9.99 -1.59
N GLN A 160 14.94 -11.21 -1.25
CA GLN A 160 15.49 -12.48 -1.74
C GLN A 160 14.86 -12.97 -3.04
N SER A 161 13.69 -12.45 -3.44
CA SER A 161 12.92 -12.96 -4.59
C SER A 161 12.64 -11.91 -5.66
N LEU A 162 12.59 -10.63 -5.30
CA LEU A 162 12.20 -9.55 -6.20
C LEU A 162 13.28 -9.30 -7.27
N ALA A 163 12.90 -9.54 -8.53
CA ALA A 163 13.77 -9.36 -9.69
C ALA A 163 13.35 -8.15 -10.55
N ASN A 164 12.06 -7.81 -10.60
CA ASN A 164 11.52 -6.75 -11.44
C ASN A 164 10.71 -5.78 -10.58
N LEU A 165 11.10 -4.51 -10.57
CA LEU A 165 10.39 -3.45 -9.85
C LEU A 165 10.04 -2.30 -10.78
N GLN A 166 8.78 -1.90 -10.77
CA GLN A 166 8.34 -0.64 -11.34
C GLN A 166 7.81 0.28 -10.23
N VAL A 167 8.29 1.52 -10.20
CA VAL A 167 7.74 2.61 -9.36
C VAL A 167 7.44 3.79 -10.26
N SER A 168 6.17 4.05 -10.54
CA SER A 168 5.77 5.15 -11.41
C SER A 168 4.47 5.83 -11.02
N GLY A 169 4.38 7.14 -11.28
CA GLY A 169 3.17 7.92 -10.93
C GLY A 169 2.86 7.95 -9.43
N CYS A 170 3.82 7.61 -8.56
CA CYS A 170 3.61 7.56 -7.11
C CYS A 170 3.94 8.92 -6.48
N TYR A 171 2.94 9.79 -6.40
CA TYR A 171 3.08 11.22 -6.10
C TYR A 171 3.66 11.55 -4.72
N ASN A 172 3.60 10.66 -3.72
CA ASN A 172 4.14 10.97 -2.39
C ASN A 172 5.60 10.51 -2.20
N ILE A 173 6.18 9.83 -3.19
CA ILE A 173 7.56 9.35 -3.14
C ILE A 173 8.48 10.43 -3.74
N ARG A 174 9.58 10.67 -3.03
CA ARG A 174 10.64 11.65 -3.33
C ARG A 174 11.97 10.92 -3.49
N ASP A 175 13.03 11.69 -3.74
CA ASP A 175 14.41 11.22 -3.92
C ASP A 175 14.86 10.27 -2.78
N SER A 176 14.55 10.62 -1.51
CA SER A 176 14.91 9.81 -0.35
C SER A 176 14.15 8.49 -0.26
N GLY A 177 12.89 8.45 -0.69
CA GLY A 177 12.11 7.21 -0.70
C GLY A 177 12.65 6.17 -1.68
N LEU A 178 13.17 6.63 -2.83
CA LEU A 178 13.78 5.76 -3.83
C LEU A 178 15.14 5.19 -3.38
N ALA A 179 15.82 5.81 -2.41
CA ALA A 179 17.12 5.36 -1.93
C ALA A 179 17.08 3.93 -1.36
N PHE A 180 15.95 3.53 -0.76
CA PHE A 180 15.77 2.18 -0.21
C PHE A 180 15.98 1.07 -1.27
N ILE A 181 15.67 1.35 -2.54
CA ILE A 181 15.78 0.37 -3.64
C ILE A 181 17.21 -0.18 -3.77
N SER A 182 18.23 0.58 -3.35
CA SER A 182 19.63 0.13 -3.31
C SER A 182 19.89 -1.12 -2.46
N HIS A 183 18.99 -1.46 -1.53
CA HIS A 183 19.07 -2.67 -0.70
C HIS A 183 18.52 -3.92 -1.39
N LEU A 184 17.83 -3.78 -2.52
CA LEU A 184 17.19 -4.89 -3.24
C LEU A 184 18.17 -5.53 -4.23
N ARG A 185 19.19 -6.22 -3.70
CA ARG A 185 20.35 -6.72 -4.47
C ARG A 185 20.02 -7.78 -5.52
N ASN A 186 18.84 -8.39 -5.47
CA ASN A 186 18.39 -9.38 -6.45
C ASN A 186 17.67 -8.76 -7.66
N LEU A 187 17.46 -7.44 -7.68
CA LEU A 187 16.85 -6.76 -8.83
C LEU A 187 17.68 -6.98 -10.11
N LYS A 188 16.96 -7.27 -11.18
CA LYS A 188 17.44 -7.40 -12.55
C LYS A 188 16.90 -6.31 -13.45
N GLN A 189 15.68 -5.84 -13.18
CA GLN A 189 15.07 -4.73 -13.91
C GLN A 189 14.43 -3.75 -12.92
N LEU A 190 14.72 -2.46 -13.12
CA LEU A 190 14.16 -1.37 -12.34
C LEU A 190 13.67 -0.27 -13.28
N LEU A 191 12.37 -0.01 -13.25
CA LEU A 191 11.72 1.06 -13.99
C LEU A 191 11.22 2.15 -13.04
N ILE A 192 11.68 3.38 -13.23
CA ILE A 192 11.20 4.55 -12.47
C ILE A 192 10.84 5.65 -13.46
N PHE A 193 9.59 6.12 -13.43
CA PHE A 193 9.14 7.19 -14.33
C PHE A 193 7.90 7.90 -13.80
N ASP A 194 7.60 9.08 -14.36
CA ASP A 194 6.45 9.91 -13.95
C ASP A 194 6.41 10.15 -12.43
N MET A 195 7.54 10.55 -11.85
CA MET A 195 7.69 10.81 -10.41
C MET A 195 7.82 12.32 -10.15
N PRO A 196 6.70 13.07 -10.10
CA PRO A 196 6.72 14.55 -10.15
C PRO A 196 7.39 15.23 -8.95
N TYR A 197 7.57 14.52 -7.83
CA TYR A 197 8.19 15.06 -6.62
C TYR A 197 9.62 14.54 -6.38
N VAL A 198 10.17 13.77 -7.33
CA VAL A 198 11.60 13.46 -7.37
C VAL A 198 12.30 14.62 -8.06
N GLN A 199 13.11 15.36 -7.29
CA GLN A 199 13.73 16.60 -7.77
C GLN A 199 14.90 16.31 -8.72
N ASN A 200 15.72 15.32 -8.39
CA ASN A 200 16.95 14.99 -9.12
C ASN A 200 16.98 13.53 -9.58
N MET A 201 16.21 13.23 -10.63
CA MET A 201 16.12 11.87 -11.17
C MET A 201 17.47 11.33 -11.65
N ASP A 202 18.35 12.18 -12.20
CA ASP A 202 19.66 11.76 -12.69
C ASP A 202 20.58 11.32 -11.55
N GLU A 203 20.58 12.06 -10.43
CA GLU A 203 21.34 11.66 -9.23
C GLU A 203 20.81 10.35 -8.63
N VAL A 204 19.48 10.20 -8.56
CA VAL A 204 18.84 8.95 -8.11
C VAL A 204 19.25 7.79 -9.03
N ALA A 205 19.16 7.97 -10.35
CA ALA A 205 19.55 6.97 -11.33
C ALA A 205 21.02 6.56 -11.18
N ASN A 206 21.92 7.53 -11.04
CA ASN A 206 23.35 7.29 -10.88
C ASN A 206 23.67 6.53 -9.58
N LYS A 207 23.04 6.91 -8.46
CA LYS A 207 23.19 6.20 -7.17
C LYS A 207 22.69 4.76 -7.26
N LEU A 208 21.55 4.54 -7.91
CA LEU A 208 20.97 3.21 -8.07
C LEU A 208 21.83 2.33 -8.99
N LYS A 209 22.28 2.84 -10.14
CA LYS A 209 23.20 2.13 -11.04
C LYS A 209 24.50 1.73 -10.36
N LYS A 210 25.07 2.63 -9.55
CA LYS A 210 26.28 2.34 -8.76
C LYS A 210 26.03 1.25 -7.69
N SER A 211 24.84 1.24 -7.09
CA SER A 211 24.50 0.30 -6.02
C SER A 211 24.02 -1.06 -6.54
N LEU A 212 23.46 -1.11 -7.74
CA LEU A 212 22.85 -2.28 -8.36
C LEU A 212 23.49 -2.52 -9.74
N PRO A 213 24.79 -2.87 -9.81
CA PRO A 213 25.52 -2.95 -11.09
C PRO A 213 24.97 -4.02 -12.05
N GLU A 214 24.33 -5.05 -11.51
CA GLU A 214 23.73 -6.16 -12.27
C GLU A 214 22.25 -5.91 -12.64
N CYS A 215 21.69 -4.76 -12.29
CA CYS A 215 20.31 -4.39 -12.58
C CYS A 215 20.25 -3.43 -13.77
N ASP A 216 19.37 -3.72 -14.75
CA ASP A 216 19.00 -2.75 -15.77
C ASP A 216 18.12 -1.65 -15.14
N VAL A 217 18.74 -0.50 -14.86
CA VAL A 217 18.08 0.65 -14.24
C VAL A 217 17.68 1.67 -15.30
N GLN A 218 16.38 1.79 -15.54
CA GLN A 218 15.76 2.80 -16.39
C GLN A 218 14.95 3.77 -15.52
N ALA A 219 15.58 4.88 -15.14
CA ALA A 219 14.99 5.91 -14.30
C ALA A 219 14.92 7.22 -15.10
N ASN A 220 13.72 7.60 -15.54
CA ASN A 220 13.48 8.72 -16.45
C ASN A 220 12.51 9.72 -15.83
N LYS A 221 12.73 11.01 -16.04
CA LYS A 221 11.83 12.06 -15.53
C LYS A 221 10.44 12.04 -16.19
N PHE A 222 10.39 11.59 -17.44
CA PHE A 222 9.18 11.42 -18.24
C PHE A 222 9.03 9.95 -18.66
N GLY A 223 7.81 9.49 -18.89
CA GLY A 223 7.47 8.10 -19.23
C GLY A 223 8.46 7.38 -20.16
N VAL A 224 8.60 6.08 -19.96
CA VAL A 224 9.45 5.22 -20.80
C VAL A 224 8.81 5.11 -22.18
N GLN A 225 9.50 5.57 -23.22
CA GLN A 225 9.12 5.30 -24.60
C GLN A 225 9.37 3.82 -24.88
N PHE A 226 8.32 3.01 -24.90
CA PHE A 226 8.43 1.65 -25.42
C PHE A 226 8.72 1.75 -26.92
N LYS A 227 9.94 1.37 -27.34
CA LYS A 227 10.19 1.14 -28.78
C LYS A 227 9.23 0.04 -29.23
N LYS A 228 8.32 0.39 -30.15
CA LYS A 228 7.46 -0.55 -30.85
C LYS A 228 8.30 -1.49 -31.71
#